data_AF-A0AA35KGL3-F1
#
_entry.id   AF-A0AA35KGL3-F1
#
_cell.length_a   1.000
_cell.length_b   1.000
_cell.length_c   1.000
_cell.angle_alpha   90.00
_cell.angle_beta   90.00
_cell.angle_gamma   90.00
#
_symmetry.space_group_name_H-M   'P 1'
#
loop_
_entity.id
_entity.type
_entity.pdbx_description
1 polymer ?
#
loop_
_entity_poly.entity_id
_entity_poly.type
_entity_poly.pdbx_seq_one_letter_code
_entity_poly.pdbx_strand_id
1 'polypeptide(L)'
;MVLKVWSWNVNGMNDKKKRNKIEYILKKECLDIICLQETHIARKHKRVLINKRLGNEFVSSDQSKKRGVVIYTKKQIEAQQIFKDEEGRVVAVQINWQGENLIIVGIYAPNDNKSEFYWMLEGKLFEYVDQKIILLGDMNGVVSLEMDRLRDGRGKEGKLPRTFFSLVQNCNLVDIWRFKYPLEKQYTFYSEPNDSSSRLDQIWTSAELVPRSIRVGIQAKTISDHNPVKMELKGLEERSYRWKMKDYLLDDLEIVEKAQKRLKEYFEDNLGNDTKPKVVWDAGKAVMRGFFIQQSAIKNKKREKGKMKFYSK
;
A
#
# COMPACT_ATOMS: atom_id res chain seq x y z
N MET A 1 11.00 -5.26 0.88
CA MET A 1 9.75 -5.06 0.09
C MET A 1 8.92 -4.02 0.81
N VAL A 2 8.06 -3.28 0.11
CA VAL A 2 7.25 -2.20 0.70
C VAL A 2 5.79 -2.40 0.27
N LEU A 3 4.86 -2.39 1.23
CA LEU A 3 3.42 -2.37 0.97
C LEU A 3 2.97 -0.92 0.82
N LYS A 4 2.43 -0.58 -0.34
CA LYS A 4 1.93 0.77 -0.63
C LYS A 4 0.41 0.82 -0.49
N VAL A 5 -0.05 1.62 0.46
CA VAL A 5 -1.46 1.79 0.80
C VAL A 5 -1.90 3.22 0.45
N TRP A 6 -3.09 3.36 -0.15
CA TRP A 6 -3.69 4.66 -0.46
C TRP A 6 -5.13 4.75 0.02
N SER A 7 -5.49 5.81 0.74
CA SER A 7 -6.88 6.20 0.99
C SER A 7 -7.26 7.42 0.18
N TRP A 8 -8.45 7.44 -0.43
CA TRP A 8 -8.93 8.60 -1.16
C TRP A 8 -10.46 8.69 -1.23
N ASN A 9 -11.04 9.72 -0.63
CA ASN A 9 -12.43 10.09 -0.89
C ASN A 9 -12.53 10.69 -2.32
N VAL A 10 -13.25 10.00 -3.21
CA VAL A 10 -13.31 10.35 -4.64
C VAL A 10 -14.54 11.17 -5.01
N ASN A 11 -15.46 11.41 -4.07
CA ASN A 11 -16.70 12.17 -4.28
C ASN A 11 -17.43 11.78 -5.59
N GLY A 12 -17.78 10.51 -5.67
CA GLY A 12 -18.56 9.92 -6.75
C GLY A 12 -17.76 9.30 -7.89
N MET A 13 -18.21 8.11 -8.30
CA MET A 13 -17.68 7.33 -9.41
C MET A 13 -18.75 6.99 -10.45
N ASN A 14 -19.93 7.63 -10.45
CA ASN A 14 -21.00 7.33 -11.41
C ASN A 14 -20.63 7.64 -12.86
N ASP A 15 -19.86 8.72 -13.09
CA ASP A 15 -19.41 9.09 -14.43
C ASP A 15 -18.22 8.22 -14.91
N LYS A 16 -18.34 7.68 -16.12
CA LYS A 16 -17.31 6.79 -16.70
C LYS A 16 -16.00 7.54 -16.96
N LYS A 17 -16.05 8.81 -17.38
CA LYS A 17 -14.82 9.60 -17.63
C LYS A 17 -14.07 9.83 -16.32
N LYS A 18 -14.76 10.17 -15.23
CA LYS A 18 -14.18 10.29 -13.89
C LYS A 18 -13.56 8.97 -13.41
N ARG A 19 -14.25 7.83 -13.57
CA ARG A 19 -13.68 6.50 -13.24
C ARG A 19 -12.39 6.20 -14.01
N ASN A 20 -12.35 6.49 -15.30
CA ASN A 20 -11.15 6.27 -16.12
C ASN A 20 -9.99 7.17 -15.65
N LYS A 21 -10.26 8.42 -15.26
CA LYS A 21 -9.24 9.33 -14.68
C LYS A 21 -8.73 8.81 -13.33
N ILE A 22 -9.63 8.35 -12.45
CA ILE A 22 -9.27 7.71 -11.17
C ILE A 22 -8.35 6.52 -11.43
N GLU A 23 -8.73 5.59 -12.31
CA GLU A 23 -7.90 4.43 -12.65
C GLU A 23 -6.51 4.86 -13.15
N TYR A 24 -6.44 5.85 -14.04
CA TYR A 24 -5.18 6.36 -14.57
C TYR A 24 -4.25 6.91 -13.48
N ILE A 25 -4.79 7.68 -12.54
CA ILE A 25 -4.02 8.21 -11.39
C ILE A 25 -3.53 7.07 -10.51
N LEU A 26 -4.42 6.16 -10.10
CA LEU A 26 -4.10 5.03 -9.22
C LEU A 26 -3.03 4.11 -9.83
N LYS A 27 -3.08 3.86 -11.14
CA LYS A 27 -2.10 3.01 -11.83
C LYS A 27 -0.70 3.59 -11.86
N LYS A 28 -0.53 4.91 -11.90
CA LYS A 28 0.79 5.55 -11.89
C LYS A 28 1.53 5.34 -10.58
N GLU A 29 0.80 5.20 -9.48
CA GLU A 29 1.38 5.07 -8.15
C GLU A 29 1.87 3.65 -7.81
N CYS A 30 1.53 2.64 -8.63
CA CYS A 30 1.93 1.24 -8.44
C CYS A 30 1.60 0.72 -7.04
N LEU A 31 0.34 0.90 -6.62
CA LEU A 31 -0.13 0.58 -5.27
C LEU A 31 -0.45 -0.89 -5.08
N ASP A 32 -0.43 -1.30 -3.82
CA ASP A 32 -0.76 -2.66 -3.41
C ASP A 32 -2.16 -2.74 -2.77
N ILE A 33 -2.55 -1.70 -2.03
CA ILE A 33 -3.87 -1.56 -1.40
C ILE A 33 -4.42 -0.17 -1.72
N ILE A 34 -5.65 -0.10 -2.22
CA ILE A 34 -6.35 1.16 -2.53
C ILE A 34 -7.69 1.15 -1.81
N CYS A 35 -8.00 2.16 -1.01
CA CYS A 35 -9.32 2.36 -0.43
C CYS A 35 -9.93 3.65 -0.97
N LEU A 36 -11.10 3.55 -1.61
CA LEU A 36 -11.85 4.69 -2.12
C LEU A 36 -13.15 4.85 -1.34
N GLN A 37 -13.42 6.08 -0.89
CA GLN A 37 -14.66 6.46 -0.21
C GLN A 37 -15.56 7.28 -1.14
N GLU A 38 -16.84 7.40 -0.79
CA GLU A 38 -17.86 8.09 -1.60
C GLU A 38 -17.92 7.61 -3.05
N THR A 39 -17.89 6.30 -3.29
CA THR A 39 -18.03 5.78 -4.66
C THR A 39 -19.35 6.21 -5.31
N HIS A 40 -20.40 6.44 -4.52
CA HIS A 40 -21.76 6.78 -4.95
C HIS A 40 -22.37 5.75 -5.92
N ILE A 41 -21.79 4.56 -6.01
CA ILE A 41 -22.33 3.46 -6.83
C ILE A 41 -23.36 2.72 -5.99
N ALA A 42 -24.62 2.77 -6.43
CA ALA A 42 -25.69 2.00 -5.80
C ALA A 42 -25.37 0.50 -5.86
N ARG A 43 -25.76 -0.24 -4.81
CA ARG A 43 -25.47 -1.68 -4.65
C ARG A 43 -25.86 -2.53 -5.87
N LYS A 44 -27.00 -2.23 -6.50
CA LYS A 44 -27.46 -2.89 -7.73
C LYS A 44 -26.49 -2.73 -8.92
N HIS A 45 -25.63 -1.73 -8.88
CA HIS A 45 -24.63 -1.41 -9.90
C HIS A 45 -23.19 -1.68 -9.46
N LYS A 46 -22.97 -2.43 -8.36
CA LYS A 46 -21.62 -2.71 -7.82
C LYS A 46 -20.62 -3.27 -8.85
N ARG A 47 -21.10 -3.95 -9.89
CA ARG A 47 -20.27 -4.49 -10.99
C ARG A 47 -19.46 -3.42 -11.72
N VAL A 48 -19.89 -2.16 -11.66
CA VAL A 48 -19.16 -1.01 -12.24
C VAL A 48 -17.81 -0.77 -11.54
N LEU A 49 -17.67 -1.21 -10.29
CA LEU A 49 -16.42 -1.12 -9.52
C LEU A 49 -15.45 -2.26 -9.83
N ILE A 50 -15.84 -3.27 -10.63
CA ILE A 50 -14.91 -4.35 -11.00
C ILE A 50 -13.84 -3.78 -11.92
N ASN A 51 -12.61 -3.69 -11.42
CA ASN A 51 -11.47 -3.18 -12.17
C ASN A 51 -10.25 -4.10 -12.04
N LYS A 52 -10.13 -5.04 -12.98
CA LYS A 52 -9.04 -6.02 -13.05
C LYS A 52 -7.64 -5.41 -13.11
N ARG A 53 -7.51 -4.11 -13.43
CA ARG A 53 -6.23 -3.38 -13.46
C ARG A 53 -5.85 -2.81 -12.10
N LEU A 54 -6.81 -2.57 -11.22
CA LEU A 54 -6.59 -2.11 -9.84
C LEU A 54 -6.40 -3.26 -8.88
N GLY A 55 -7.09 -4.40 -9.08
CA GLY A 55 -6.95 -5.55 -8.22
C GLY A 55 -8.23 -6.36 -8.05
N ASN A 56 -8.29 -7.12 -6.96
CA ASN A 56 -9.50 -7.74 -6.44
C ASN A 56 -10.25 -6.71 -5.58
N GLU A 57 -11.55 -6.55 -5.82
CA GLU A 57 -12.38 -5.55 -5.14
C GLU A 57 -13.19 -6.12 -3.96
N PHE A 58 -13.29 -5.34 -2.89
CA PHE A 58 -14.11 -5.60 -1.71
C PHE A 58 -14.98 -4.37 -1.46
N VAL A 59 -16.30 -4.54 -1.55
CA VAL A 59 -17.24 -3.42 -1.71
C VAL A 59 -18.30 -3.42 -0.63
N SER A 60 -18.45 -2.27 0.03
CA SER A 60 -19.66 -1.88 0.75
C SER A 60 -20.36 -0.76 -0.02
N SER A 61 -21.65 -0.93 -0.32
CA SER A 61 -22.43 0.05 -1.10
C SER A 61 -23.84 0.20 -0.54
N ASP A 62 -24.29 1.45 -0.49
CA ASP A 62 -25.66 1.83 -0.17
C ASP A 62 -26.64 1.36 -1.26
N GLN A 63 -27.93 1.27 -0.92
CA GLN A 63 -29.00 0.96 -1.87
C GLN A 63 -29.17 2.06 -2.93
N SER A 64 -28.91 3.32 -2.57
CA SER A 64 -28.98 4.47 -3.48
C SER A 64 -27.59 4.99 -3.86
N LYS A 65 -27.52 6.02 -4.73
CA LYS A 65 -26.26 6.60 -5.22
C LYS A 65 -25.64 7.55 -4.19
N LYS A 66 -25.38 7.05 -2.98
CA LYS A 66 -24.76 7.78 -1.87
C LYS A 66 -23.72 6.89 -1.19
N ARG A 67 -22.76 7.50 -0.49
CA ARG A 67 -21.73 6.79 0.30
C ARG A 67 -20.98 5.76 -0.57
N GLY A 68 -20.56 4.66 0.03
CA GLY A 68 -19.93 3.52 -0.62
C GLY A 68 -18.42 3.53 -0.47
N VAL A 69 -17.87 2.43 0.01
CA VAL A 69 -16.44 2.21 0.21
C VAL A 69 -16.00 0.99 -0.58
N VAL A 70 -14.87 1.09 -1.27
CA VAL A 70 -14.23 -0.04 -1.95
C VAL A 70 -12.77 -0.15 -1.56
N ILE A 71 -12.32 -1.35 -1.23
CA ILE A 71 -10.91 -1.70 -1.11
C ILE A 71 -10.53 -2.53 -2.34
N TYR A 72 -9.48 -2.13 -3.05
CA TYR A 72 -8.80 -2.98 -4.02
C TYR A 72 -7.51 -3.52 -3.43
N THR A 73 -7.30 -4.83 -3.57
CA THR A 73 -6.02 -5.47 -3.25
C THR A 73 -5.36 -5.97 -4.52
N LYS A 74 -4.04 -5.78 -4.62
CA LYS A 74 -3.26 -6.32 -5.73
C LYS A 74 -3.43 -7.84 -5.80
N LYS A 75 -3.57 -8.39 -7.00
CA LYS A 75 -3.95 -9.80 -7.21
C LYS A 75 -3.02 -10.83 -6.56
N GLN A 76 -1.75 -10.49 -6.36
CA GLN A 76 -0.77 -11.39 -5.73
C GLN A 76 -0.88 -11.42 -4.19
N ILE A 77 -1.67 -10.53 -3.60
CA ILE A 77 -1.95 -10.49 -2.17
C ILE A 77 -3.19 -11.33 -1.93
N GLU A 78 -3.05 -12.38 -1.15
CA GLU A 78 -4.18 -13.16 -0.66
C GLU A 78 -5.02 -12.28 0.27
N ALA A 79 -6.32 -12.20 0.00
CA ALA A 79 -7.22 -11.29 0.67
C ALA A 79 -8.61 -11.90 0.82
N GLN A 80 -9.20 -11.75 2.00
CA GLN A 80 -10.54 -12.22 2.34
C GLN A 80 -11.35 -11.09 2.99
N GLN A 81 -12.59 -10.90 2.54
CA GLN A 81 -13.50 -9.98 3.22
C GLN A 81 -13.87 -10.56 4.59
N ILE A 82 -13.71 -9.76 5.63
CA ILE A 82 -14.06 -10.15 6.99
C ILE A 82 -15.49 -9.72 7.29
N PHE A 83 -15.74 -8.42 7.22
CA PHE A 83 -17.06 -7.84 7.43
C PHE A 83 -17.23 -6.59 6.58
N LYS A 84 -18.49 -6.18 6.45
CA LYS A 84 -18.89 -4.89 5.90
C LYS A 84 -20.18 -4.44 6.58
N ASP A 85 -20.57 -3.20 6.33
CA ASP A 85 -21.91 -2.73 6.65
C ASP A 85 -22.84 -2.79 5.43
N GLU A 86 -24.11 -2.48 5.66
CA GLU A 86 -25.12 -2.40 4.61
C GLU A 86 -25.30 -0.94 4.11
N GLU A 87 -24.80 0.04 4.85
CA GLU A 87 -24.93 1.46 4.52
C GLU A 87 -23.84 2.00 3.58
N GLY A 88 -22.85 1.18 3.21
CA GLY A 88 -21.76 1.64 2.36
C GLY A 88 -20.73 2.50 3.09
N ARG A 89 -20.54 2.30 4.40
CA ARG A 89 -19.61 3.10 5.22
C ARG A 89 -18.38 2.33 5.67
N VAL A 90 -18.42 0.99 5.70
CA VAL A 90 -17.32 0.17 6.21
C VAL A 90 -17.13 -1.09 5.39
N VAL A 91 -15.88 -1.40 5.06
CA VAL A 91 -15.47 -2.72 4.59
C VAL A 91 -14.13 -3.08 5.23
N ALA A 92 -14.02 -4.30 5.75
CA ALA A 92 -12.81 -4.84 6.35
C ALA A 92 -12.34 -6.07 5.57
N VAL A 93 -11.04 -6.12 5.29
CA VAL A 93 -10.39 -7.16 4.50
C VAL A 93 -9.16 -7.64 5.25
N GLN A 94 -9.06 -8.94 5.50
CA GLN A 94 -7.83 -9.56 5.98
C GLN A 94 -6.95 -9.84 4.78
N ILE A 95 -5.69 -9.44 4.85
CA ILE A 95 -4.69 -9.76 3.84
C ILE A 95 -3.56 -10.59 4.45
N ASN A 96 -3.02 -11.54 3.69
CA ASN A 96 -1.73 -12.14 4.00
C ASN A 96 -0.65 -11.45 3.17
N TRP A 97 0.25 -10.74 3.84
CA TRP A 97 1.36 -10.05 3.19
C TRP A 97 2.69 -10.50 3.79
N GLN A 98 3.46 -11.25 2.99
CA GLN A 98 4.75 -11.83 3.41
C GLN A 98 4.65 -12.74 4.65
N GLY A 99 3.58 -13.54 4.75
CA GLY A 99 3.36 -14.45 5.88
C GLY A 99 2.77 -13.77 7.13
N GLU A 100 2.53 -12.45 7.07
CA GLU A 100 1.89 -11.69 8.14
C GLU A 100 0.43 -11.37 7.77
N ASN A 101 -0.50 -11.65 8.69
CA ASN A 101 -1.90 -11.27 8.54
C ASN A 101 -2.10 -9.83 8.99
N LEU A 102 -2.68 -9.00 8.13
CA LEU A 102 -3.05 -7.61 8.40
C LEU A 102 -4.55 -7.41 8.15
N ILE A 103 -5.21 -6.66 9.01
CA ILE A 103 -6.59 -6.23 8.83
C ILE A 103 -6.62 -4.84 8.22
N ILE A 104 -7.13 -4.72 6.99
CA ILE A 104 -7.33 -3.44 6.31
C ILE A 104 -8.79 -3.03 6.47
N VAL A 105 -9.04 -1.91 7.13
CA VAL A 105 -10.38 -1.39 7.40
C VAL A 105 -10.54 -0.08 6.66
N GLY A 106 -11.45 -0.04 5.68
CA GLY A 106 -11.81 1.14 4.91
C GLY A 106 -13.09 1.75 5.45
N ILE A 107 -13.08 3.04 5.82
CA ILE A 107 -14.26 3.71 6.37
C ILE A 107 -14.63 5.02 5.67
N TYR A 108 -15.92 5.33 5.74
CA TYR A 108 -16.51 6.63 5.44
C TYR A 108 -17.51 7.00 6.56
N ALA A 109 -17.02 7.72 7.56
CA ALA A 109 -17.79 8.04 8.76
C ALA A 109 -18.97 8.99 8.45
N PRO A 110 -20.12 8.81 9.12
CA PRO A 110 -21.27 9.70 8.95
C PRO A 110 -20.97 11.13 9.44
N ASN A 111 -21.75 12.12 8.98
CA ASN A 111 -21.65 13.50 9.48
C ASN A 111 -22.28 13.61 10.87
N ASP A 112 -23.47 13.04 10.97
CA ASP A 112 -24.32 12.79 12.12
C ASP A 112 -23.98 11.45 12.80
N ASN A 113 -24.50 11.20 14.00
CA ASN A 113 -24.42 9.91 14.71
C ASN A 113 -23.03 9.23 14.76
N LYS A 114 -21.94 10.02 14.72
CA LYS A 114 -20.56 9.49 14.74
C LYS A 114 -20.29 8.63 15.97
N SER A 115 -20.88 9.00 17.11
CA SER A 115 -20.64 8.29 18.37
C SER A 115 -21.05 6.82 18.26
N GLU A 116 -22.26 6.56 17.75
CA GLU A 116 -22.80 5.22 17.53
C GLU A 116 -22.00 4.47 16.46
N PHE A 117 -21.66 5.14 15.35
CA PHE A 117 -20.86 4.55 14.28
C PHE A 117 -19.52 3.99 14.80
N TYR A 118 -18.77 4.77 15.58
CA TYR A 118 -17.49 4.32 16.10
C TYR A 118 -17.63 3.28 17.21
N TRP A 119 -18.68 3.34 18.03
CA TRP A 119 -18.96 2.30 19.02
C TRP A 119 -19.27 0.94 18.36
N MET A 120 -20.09 0.95 17.31
CA MET A 120 -20.35 -0.27 16.52
C MET A 120 -19.10 -0.79 15.81
N LEU A 121 -18.26 0.12 15.28
CA LEU A 121 -17.01 -0.26 14.64
C LEU A 121 -16.04 -0.90 15.63
N GLU A 122 -15.91 -0.33 16.83
CA GLU A 122 -15.10 -0.89 17.91
C GLU A 122 -15.56 -2.30 18.27
N GLY A 123 -16.87 -2.53 18.45
CA GLY A 123 -17.41 -3.85 18.75
C GLY A 123 -17.05 -4.91 17.70
N LYS A 124 -17.05 -4.53 16.41
CA LYS A 124 -16.63 -5.44 15.32
C LYS A 124 -15.11 -5.64 15.27
N LEU A 125 -14.32 -4.61 15.56
CA LEU A 125 -12.86 -4.71 15.54
C LEU A 125 -12.30 -5.44 16.75
N PHE A 126 -13.04 -5.52 17.84
CA PHE A 126 -12.63 -6.23 19.04
C PHE A 126 -12.34 -7.72 18.79
N GLU A 127 -13.07 -8.35 17.85
CA GLU A 127 -12.80 -9.74 17.42
C GLU A 127 -11.44 -9.92 16.73
N TYR A 128 -10.79 -8.84 16.33
CA TYR A 128 -9.52 -8.83 15.59
C TYR A 128 -8.42 -8.04 16.29
N VAL A 129 -8.59 -7.72 17.58
CA VAL A 129 -7.65 -6.87 18.34
C VAL A 129 -6.24 -7.46 18.44
N ASP A 130 -6.12 -8.80 18.41
CA ASP A 130 -4.85 -9.52 18.41
C ASP A 130 -4.13 -9.49 17.04
N GLN A 131 -4.77 -8.94 16.01
CA GLN A 131 -4.20 -8.80 14.68
C GLN A 131 -3.78 -7.35 14.42
N LYS A 132 -2.85 -7.16 13.49
CA LYS A 132 -2.36 -5.83 13.12
C LYS A 132 -3.37 -5.14 12.21
N ILE A 133 -3.96 -4.05 12.68
CA ILE A 133 -5.00 -3.29 12.00
C ILE A 133 -4.40 -2.06 11.32
N ILE A 134 -4.85 -1.80 10.09
CA ILE A 134 -4.69 -0.55 9.37
C ILE A 134 -6.10 -0.03 9.07
N LEU A 135 -6.53 0.95 9.84
CA LEU A 135 -7.79 1.68 9.66
C LEU A 135 -7.51 2.93 8.83
N LEU A 136 -8.17 3.06 7.68
CA LEU A 136 -7.99 4.21 6.80
C LEU A 136 -9.31 4.66 6.17
N GLY A 137 -9.39 5.95 5.88
CA GLY A 137 -10.56 6.52 5.25
C GLY A 137 -10.83 7.94 5.68
N ASP A 138 -12.04 8.37 5.36
CA ASP A 138 -12.57 9.65 5.79
C ASP A 138 -13.25 9.47 7.14
N MET A 139 -12.60 10.00 8.18
CA MET A 139 -13.09 9.98 9.56
C MET A 139 -14.18 11.03 9.77
N ASN A 140 -14.34 11.94 8.81
CA ASN A 140 -15.32 13.01 8.81
C ASN A 140 -15.30 13.84 10.10
N GLY A 141 -14.10 13.98 10.68
CA GLY A 141 -13.83 14.65 11.93
C GLY A 141 -12.33 14.74 12.17
N VAL A 142 -11.93 15.68 13.02
CA VAL A 142 -10.52 15.95 13.32
C VAL A 142 -10.11 15.51 14.72
N VAL A 143 -8.85 15.13 14.91
CA VAL A 143 -8.30 14.76 16.23
C VAL A 143 -8.10 16.01 17.09
N SER A 144 -7.40 17.01 16.54
CA SER A 144 -7.15 18.29 17.21
C SER A 144 -7.68 19.46 16.38
N LEU A 145 -8.60 20.23 16.94
CA LEU A 145 -9.13 21.42 16.27
C LEU A 145 -8.04 22.47 15.97
N GLU A 146 -6.98 22.51 16.76
CA GLU A 146 -5.89 23.47 16.60
C GLU A 146 -4.91 23.06 15.49
N MET A 147 -4.66 21.75 15.35
CA MET A 147 -3.63 21.22 14.46
C MET A 147 -4.17 20.69 13.15
N ASP A 148 -5.41 20.24 13.14
CA ASP A 148 -6.05 19.54 12.01
C ASP A 148 -7.16 20.36 11.37
N ARG A 149 -7.41 21.59 11.84
CA ARG A 149 -8.40 22.50 11.25
C ARG A 149 -7.86 23.93 11.19
N LEU A 150 -8.07 24.56 10.04
CA LEU A 150 -7.87 25.98 9.81
C LEU A 150 -9.23 26.60 9.49
N ARG A 151 -9.64 27.57 10.29
CA ARG A 151 -10.84 28.39 10.08
C ARG A 151 -10.76 29.67 10.87
N ASP A 152 -11.52 30.67 10.46
CA ASP A 152 -11.77 31.85 11.28
C ASP A 152 -12.82 31.53 12.37
N GLY A 153 -12.51 31.90 13.62
CA GLY A 153 -13.40 31.74 14.77
C GLY A 153 -13.12 30.53 15.69
N ARG A 154 -13.73 30.55 16.89
CA ARG A 154 -13.42 29.62 18.01
C ARG A 154 -14.47 28.52 18.24
N GLY A 155 -15.14 28.04 17.18
CA GLY A 155 -16.10 26.94 17.31
C GLY A 155 -15.43 25.64 17.82
N LYS A 156 -16.20 24.75 18.45
CA LYS A 156 -15.73 23.40 18.88
C LYS A 156 -16.19 22.25 17.98
N GLU A 157 -16.96 22.55 16.95
CA GLU A 157 -17.55 21.56 16.05
C GLU A 157 -16.49 20.83 15.22
N GLY A 158 -16.81 19.59 14.83
CA GLY A 158 -16.02 18.77 13.92
C GLY A 158 -14.89 17.95 14.55
N LYS A 159 -14.69 18.03 15.87
CA LYS A 159 -13.80 17.10 16.58
C LYS A 159 -14.40 15.68 16.60
N LEU A 160 -13.54 14.67 16.51
CA LEU A 160 -13.94 13.28 16.65
C LEU A 160 -14.56 13.00 18.04
N PRO A 161 -15.57 12.11 18.13
CA PRO A 161 -16.27 11.83 19.38
C PRO A 161 -15.41 11.00 20.34
N ARG A 162 -15.82 10.91 21.61
CA ARG A 162 -15.13 10.08 22.62
C ARG A 162 -15.05 8.61 22.21
N THR A 163 -16.09 8.06 21.57
CA THR A 163 -16.11 6.66 21.13
C THR A 163 -15.06 6.37 20.06
N PHE A 164 -14.67 7.35 19.24
CA PHE A 164 -13.51 7.21 18.35
C PHE A 164 -12.22 7.05 19.15
N PHE A 165 -12.03 7.88 20.18
CA PHE A 165 -10.85 7.82 21.04
C PHE A 165 -10.79 6.51 21.84
N SER A 166 -11.93 5.99 22.29
CA SER A 166 -12.05 4.66 22.88
C SER A 166 -11.62 3.56 21.90
N LEU A 167 -12.14 3.59 20.67
CA LEU A 167 -11.77 2.64 19.62
C LEU A 167 -10.25 2.62 19.38
N VAL A 168 -9.63 3.79 19.14
CA VAL A 168 -8.19 3.82 18.84
C VAL A 168 -7.34 3.43 20.05
N GLN A 169 -7.78 3.75 21.26
CA GLN A 169 -7.09 3.31 22.48
C GLN A 169 -7.19 1.79 22.67
N ASN A 170 -8.38 1.23 22.55
CA ASN A 170 -8.64 -0.19 22.80
C ASN A 170 -8.04 -1.09 21.70
N CYS A 171 -7.98 -0.60 20.46
CA CYS A 171 -7.30 -1.28 19.36
C CYS A 171 -5.80 -0.93 19.25
N ASN A 172 -5.25 -0.17 20.20
CA ASN A 172 -3.86 0.30 20.22
C ASN A 172 -3.38 0.91 18.88
N LEU A 173 -4.22 1.78 18.31
CA LEU A 173 -4.00 2.43 17.02
C LEU A 173 -3.34 3.80 17.17
N VAL A 174 -2.43 4.09 16.25
CA VAL A 174 -1.65 5.33 16.19
C VAL A 174 -1.94 6.04 14.87
N ASP A 175 -2.26 7.34 14.92
CA ASP A 175 -2.35 8.20 13.74
C ASP A 175 -0.95 8.33 13.13
N ILE A 176 -0.72 7.61 12.03
CA ILE A 176 0.63 7.46 11.49
C ILE A 176 1.15 8.75 10.83
N TRP A 177 0.25 9.60 10.34
CA TRP A 177 0.63 10.88 9.77
C TRP A 177 1.03 11.85 10.89
N ARG A 178 0.21 11.98 11.94
CA ARG A 178 0.52 12.84 13.08
C ARG A 178 1.75 12.35 13.86
N PHE A 179 1.98 11.04 13.93
CA PHE A 179 3.21 10.48 14.52
C PHE A 179 4.47 10.93 13.78
N LYS A 180 4.46 10.95 12.45
CA LYS A 180 5.60 11.40 11.63
C LYS A 180 5.75 12.92 11.61
N TYR A 181 4.64 13.65 11.68
CA TYR A 181 4.58 15.10 11.54
C TYR A 181 3.83 15.75 12.72
N PRO A 182 4.38 15.71 13.94
CA PRO A 182 3.66 16.09 15.15
C PRO A 182 3.22 17.56 15.14
N LEU A 183 4.05 18.45 14.59
CA LEU A 183 3.82 19.90 14.59
C LEU A 183 3.35 20.46 13.24
N GLU A 184 3.35 19.66 12.17
CA GLU A 184 2.96 20.17 10.86
C GLU A 184 1.45 20.34 10.76
N LYS A 185 1.03 21.36 10.02
CA LYS A 185 -0.37 21.61 9.69
C LYS A 185 -0.56 21.41 8.19
N GLN A 186 -1.12 20.28 7.82
CA GLN A 186 -1.56 19.98 6.46
C GLN A 186 -2.96 19.38 6.51
N TYR A 187 -3.73 19.61 5.44
CA TYR A 187 -5.16 19.32 5.40
C TYR A 187 -5.48 18.42 4.22
N THR A 188 -6.59 17.69 4.31
CA THR A 188 -7.04 16.79 3.26
C THR A 188 -8.30 17.26 2.56
N PHE A 189 -9.01 18.22 3.16
CA PHE A 189 -10.27 18.72 2.64
C PHE A 189 -10.37 20.24 2.83
N TYR A 190 -10.98 20.92 1.87
CA TYR A 190 -11.36 22.32 1.95
C TYR A 190 -12.86 22.46 1.75
N SER A 191 -13.53 23.12 2.71
CA SER A 191 -14.94 23.46 2.67
C SER A 191 -15.12 24.90 2.25
N GLU A 192 -15.65 25.12 1.04
CA GLU A 192 -15.98 26.45 0.52
C GLU A 192 -17.03 27.18 1.39
N PRO A 193 -18.16 26.55 1.80
CA PRO A 193 -19.19 27.28 2.57
C PRO A 193 -18.72 27.76 3.94
N ASN A 194 -17.77 27.05 4.55
CA ASN A 194 -17.24 27.36 5.88
C ASN A 194 -15.88 28.05 5.84
N ASP A 195 -15.36 28.32 4.63
CA ASP A 195 -13.99 28.77 4.36
C ASP A 195 -12.96 28.13 5.30
N SER A 196 -12.92 26.79 5.27
CA SER A 196 -12.13 26.04 6.25
C SER A 196 -11.41 24.85 5.64
N SER A 197 -10.17 24.63 6.08
CA SER A 197 -9.39 23.44 5.73
C SER A 197 -9.38 22.47 6.90
N SER A 198 -9.54 21.17 6.65
CA SER A 198 -9.51 20.13 7.69
C SER A 198 -8.77 18.87 7.23
N ARG A 199 -8.12 18.18 8.17
CA ARG A 199 -7.53 16.85 7.96
C ARG A 199 -8.54 15.76 8.36
N LEU A 200 -9.44 15.44 7.44
CA LEU A 200 -10.52 14.46 7.65
C LEU A 200 -10.10 13.04 7.29
N ASP A 201 -9.25 12.91 6.28
CA ASP A 201 -8.73 11.63 5.79
C ASP A 201 -7.51 11.23 6.61
N GLN A 202 -7.57 10.04 7.22
CA GLN A 202 -6.58 9.61 8.20
C GLN A 202 -6.21 8.14 7.98
N ILE A 203 -4.99 7.78 8.38
CA ILE A 203 -4.51 6.40 8.44
C ILE A 203 -4.06 6.13 9.87
N TRP A 204 -4.68 5.14 10.49
CA TRP A 204 -4.41 4.67 11.84
C TRP A 204 -3.90 3.25 11.76
N THR A 205 -2.80 2.95 12.45
CA THR A 205 -2.18 1.62 12.43
C THR A 205 -1.97 1.11 13.84
N SER A 206 -2.06 -0.20 14.06
CA SER A 206 -1.57 -0.80 15.31
C SER A 206 -0.15 -0.32 15.61
N ALA A 207 0.14 0.00 16.88
CA ALA A 207 1.42 0.57 17.30
C ALA A 207 2.65 -0.23 16.81
N GLU A 208 2.51 -1.55 16.70
CA GLU A 208 3.53 -2.49 16.20
C GLU A 208 3.97 -2.23 14.75
N LEU A 209 3.11 -1.61 13.93
CA LEU A 209 3.41 -1.28 12.53
C LEU A 209 4.17 0.05 12.40
N VAL A 210 4.16 0.90 13.43
CA VAL A 210 4.75 2.25 13.40
C VAL A 210 6.24 2.24 13.04
N PRO A 211 7.11 1.37 13.60
CA PRO A 211 8.53 1.33 13.24
C PRO A 211 8.79 0.95 11.78
N ARG A 212 7.83 0.26 11.14
CA ARG A 212 7.89 -0.17 9.75
C ARG A 212 7.28 0.85 8.79
N SER A 213 6.57 1.87 9.27
CA SER A 213 6.04 2.93 8.42
C SER A 213 7.20 3.82 7.93
N ILE A 214 7.56 3.68 6.65
CA ILE A 214 8.69 4.37 6.04
C ILE A 214 8.28 5.76 5.58
N ARG A 215 7.18 5.86 4.84
CA ARG A 215 6.70 7.11 4.26
C ARG A 215 5.20 7.23 4.49
N VAL A 216 4.78 8.41 4.90
CA VAL A 216 3.37 8.79 4.99
C VAL A 216 3.26 10.17 4.37
N GLY A 217 2.23 10.44 3.58
CA GLY A 217 2.07 11.77 3.00
C GLY A 217 0.70 12.02 2.42
N ILE A 218 0.23 13.24 2.60
CA ILE A 218 -0.94 13.78 1.92
C ILE A 218 -0.50 14.15 0.49
N GLN A 219 -1.20 13.60 -0.50
CA GLN A 219 -0.89 13.80 -1.91
C GLN A 219 -1.59 15.05 -2.45
N ALA A 220 -1.12 15.56 -3.58
CA ALA A 220 -1.74 16.73 -4.21
C ALA A 220 -3.20 16.45 -4.60
N LYS A 221 -4.05 17.47 -4.44
CA LYS A 221 -5.44 17.45 -4.90
C LYS A 221 -5.47 17.28 -6.41
N THR A 222 -6.40 16.48 -6.91
CA THR A 222 -6.53 16.21 -8.35
C THR A 222 -7.97 16.47 -8.85
N ILE A 223 -8.83 15.46 -8.79
CA ILE A 223 -10.18 15.46 -9.38
C ILE A 223 -11.30 15.29 -8.33
N SER A 224 -10.92 15.27 -7.05
CA SER A 224 -11.80 15.24 -5.89
C SER A 224 -11.54 16.48 -5.05
N ASP A 225 -12.52 16.87 -4.24
CA ASP A 225 -12.39 17.87 -3.18
C ASP A 225 -11.47 17.40 -2.04
N HIS A 226 -11.24 16.09 -1.93
CA HIS A 226 -10.29 15.49 -0.99
C HIS A 226 -8.93 15.16 -1.61
N ASN A 227 -7.88 15.39 -0.81
CA ASN A 227 -6.52 14.97 -1.06
C ASN A 227 -6.32 13.51 -0.62
N PRO A 228 -5.72 12.67 -1.46
CA PRO A 228 -5.40 11.30 -1.09
C PRO A 228 -4.34 11.19 0.01
N VAL A 229 -4.40 10.18 0.90
CA VAL A 229 -3.40 9.92 1.95
C VAL A 229 -2.68 8.60 1.71
N LYS A 230 -1.35 8.64 1.53
CA LYS A 230 -0.52 7.48 1.19
C LYS A 230 0.32 7.04 2.38
N MET A 231 0.48 5.73 2.53
CA MET A 231 1.41 5.10 3.47
C MET A 231 2.25 4.02 2.78
N GLU A 232 3.52 3.92 3.15
CA GLU A 232 4.45 2.89 2.72
C GLU A 232 4.99 2.11 3.93
N LEU A 233 4.65 0.83 4.02
CA LEU A 233 5.03 -0.05 5.14
C LEU A 233 6.16 -1.00 4.72
N LYS A 234 7.27 -1.03 5.46
CA LYS A 234 8.39 -1.96 5.27
C LYS A 234 7.93 -3.39 5.59
N GLY A 235 8.34 -4.34 4.76
CA GLY A 235 8.18 -5.77 5.02
C GLY A 235 8.95 -6.25 6.25
N LEU A 236 8.59 -7.43 6.76
CA LEU A 236 9.35 -8.11 7.84
C LEU A 236 10.74 -8.55 7.38
N GLU A 237 10.93 -8.81 6.09
CA GLU A 237 12.23 -9.20 5.54
C GLU A 237 13.06 -7.99 5.10
N GLU A 238 14.23 -7.82 5.73
CA GLU A 238 15.42 -7.49 4.96
C GLU A 238 15.76 -8.72 4.11
N ARG A 239 15.34 -8.71 2.84
CA ARG A 239 15.89 -9.66 1.90
C ARG A 239 17.38 -9.38 1.79
N SER A 240 18.22 -10.23 2.38
CA SER A 240 19.55 -10.43 1.81
C SER A 240 19.30 -10.89 0.38
N TYR A 241 19.76 -10.11 -0.61
CA TYR A 241 19.69 -10.55 -2.00
C TYR A 241 20.58 -11.78 -2.15
N ARG A 242 20.02 -12.97 -1.91
CA ARG A 242 20.68 -14.23 -2.15
C ARG A 242 20.56 -14.50 -3.65
N TRP A 243 21.57 -14.02 -4.39
CA TRP A 243 21.69 -14.31 -5.80
C TRP A 243 21.60 -15.83 -6.01
N LYS A 244 20.75 -16.22 -6.97
CA LYS A 244 20.66 -17.58 -7.48
C LYS A 244 21.16 -17.57 -8.92
N MET A 245 22.00 -18.54 -9.27
CA MET A 245 22.39 -18.76 -10.66
C MET A 245 21.13 -19.09 -11.49
N LYS A 246 21.10 -18.62 -12.74
CA LYS A 246 20.01 -18.95 -13.66
C LYS A 246 20.38 -20.23 -14.40
N ASP A 247 19.58 -21.28 -14.18
CA ASP A 247 19.93 -22.64 -14.62
C ASP A 247 20.16 -22.75 -16.14
N TYR A 248 19.41 -21.99 -16.96
CA TYR A 248 19.59 -21.98 -18.42
C TYR A 248 20.97 -21.52 -18.92
N LEU A 249 21.79 -20.93 -18.05
CA LEU A 249 23.18 -20.59 -18.40
C LEU A 249 24.05 -21.84 -18.55
N LEU A 250 23.67 -22.94 -17.89
CA LEU A 250 24.37 -24.22 -17.96
C LEU A 250 24.00 -25.03 -19.20
N ASP A 251 22.92 -24.67 -19.90
CA ASP A 251 22.52 -25.28 -21.17
C ASP A 251 23.40 -24.81 -22.36
N ASP A 252 24.30 -23.85 -22.13
CA ASP A 252 25.15 -23.26 -23.16
C ASP A 252 26.60 -23.72 -22.98
N LEU A 253 27.03 -24.63 -23.86
CA LEU A 253 28.35 -25.27 -23.80
C LEU A 253 29.49 -24.25 -23.79
N GLU A 254 29.37 -23.14 -24.54
CA GLU A 254 30.41 -22.10 -24.58
C GLU A 254 30.54 -21.38 -23.23
N ILE A 255 29.41 -21.19 -22.52
CA ILE A 255 29.42 -20.61 -21.17
C ILE A 255 30.02 -21.59 -20.16
N VAL A 256 29.70 -22.88 -20.28
CA VAL A 256 30.22 -23.93 -19.39
C VAL A 256 31.74 -24.07 -19.53
N GLU A 257 32.27 -24.12 -20.75
CA GLU A 257 33.71 -24.19 -21.00
C GLU A 257 34.45 -22.97 -20.43
N LYS A 258 33.90 -21.77 -20.64
CA LYS A 258 34.45 -20.54 -20.06
C LYS A 258 34.40 -20.54 -18.53
N ALA A 259 33.33 -21.07 -17.95
CA ALA A 259 33.18 -21.18 -16.50
C ALA A 259 34.24 -22.13 -15.91
N GLN A 260 34.44 -23.29 -16.52
CA GLN A 260 35.44 -24.27 -16.12
C GLN A 260 36.87 -23.70 -16.22
N LYS A 261 37.20 -23.08 -17.36
CA LYS A 261 38.50 -22.43 -17.56
C LYS A 261 38.77 -21.37 -16.49
N ARG A 262 37.80 -20.48 -16.26
CA ARG A 262 37.95 -19.39 -15.28
C ARG A 262 38.06 -19.88 -13.84
N LEU A 263 37.35 -20.96 -13.49
CA LEU A 263 37.46 -21.59 -12.18
C LEU A 263 38.84 -22.24 -11.98
N LYS A 264 39.36 -22.90 -13.03
CA LYS A 264 40.69 -23.52 -13.00
C LYS A 264 41.79 -22.48 -12.80
N GLU A 265 41.81 -21.44 -13.63
CA GLU A 265 42.76 -20.31 -13.53
C GLU A 265 42.72 -19.68 -12.13
N TYR A 266 41.51 -19.45 -11.60
CA TYR A 266 41.35 -18.88 -10.25
C TYR A 266 42.03 -19.73 -9.17
N PHE A 267 41.87 -21.05 -9.20
CA PHE A 267 42.49 -21.91 -8.20
C PHE A 267 44.01 -22.05 -8.41
N GLU A 268 44.49 -22.11 -9.64
CA GLU A 268 45.93 -22.14 -9.95
C GLU A 268 46.64 -20.88 -9.42
N ASP A 269 46.02 -19.70 -9.55
CA ASP A 269 46.60 -18.43 -9.12
C ASP A 269 46.54 -18.20 -7.60
N ASN A 270 45.62 -18.85 -6.89
CA ASN A 270 45.29 -18.50 -5.50
C ASN A 270 45.56 -19.63 -4.48
N LEU A 271 45.79 -20.87 -4.93
CA LEU A 271 46.22 -21.98 -4.06
C LEU A 271 47.74 -21.95 -3.90
N GLY A 272 48.23 -22.06 -2.66
CA GLY A 272 49.68 -22.13 -2.36
C GLY A 272 50.28 -20.85 -1.75
N ASN A 273 49.50 -19.78 -1.63
CA ASN A 273 49.87 -18.57 -0.88
C ASN A 273 49.55 -18.74 0.62
N ASP A 274 49.95 -17.79 1.48
CA ASP A 274 49.61 -17.73 2.92
C ASP A 274 48.09 -17.58 3.23
N THR A 275 47.24 -17.67 2.21
CA THR A 275 45.79 -17.55 2.33
C THR A 275 45.15 -18.90 2.62
N LYS A 276 44.34 -18.98 3.69
CA LYS A 276 43.63 -20.19 4.08
C LYS A 276 42.73 -20.71 2.94
N PRO A 277 42.72 -22.03 2.64
CA PRO A 277 41.91 -22.60 1.55
C PRO A 277 40.42 -22.24 1.60
N LYS A 278 39.85 -22.07 2.80
CA LYS A 278 38.46 -21.64 2.99
C LYS A 278 38.19 -20.25 2.42
N VAL A 279 39.14 -19.32 2.58
CA VAL A 279 39.04 -17.95 2.07
C VAL A 279 39.14 -17.95 0.55
N VAL A 280 40.06 -18.74 -0.01
CA VAL A 280 40.19 -18.94 -1.47
C VAL A 280 38.89 -19.52 -2.04
N TRP A 281 38.29 -20.52 -1.38
CA TRP A 281 36.99 -21.06 -1.80
C TRP A 281 35.86 -20.02 -1.76
N ASP A 282 35.77 -19.24 -0.69
CA ASP A 282 34.73 -18.21 -0.54
C ASP A 282 34.86 -17.09 -1.58
N ALA A 283 36.09 -16.64 -1.86
CA ALA A 283 36.37 -15.66 -2.91
C ALA A 283 36.13 -16.25 -4.32
N GLY A 284 36.48 -17.50 -4.57
CA GLY A 284 36.21 -18.20 -5.83
C GLY A 284 34.72 -18.27 -6.16
N LYS A 285 33.87 -18.54 -5.16
CA LYS A 285 32.40 -18.45 -5.33
C LYS A 285 31.95 -17.06 -5.75
N ALA A 286 32.55 -15.99 -5.21
CA ALA A 286 32.23 -14.62 -5.58
C ALA A 286 32.64 -14.30 -7.02
N VAL A 287 33.83 -14.75 -7.45
CA VAL A 287 34.33 -14.62 -8.82
C VAL A 287 33.37 -15.30 -9.81
N MET A 288 32.97 -16.54 -9.53
CA MET A 288 32.04 -17.28 -10.39
C MET A 288 30.67 -16.63 -10.44
N ARG A 289 30.16 -16.15 -9.31
CA ARG A 289 28.91 -15.37 -9.27
C ARG A 289 28.99 -14.15 -10.19
N GLY A 290 30.08 -13.39 -10.14
CA GLY A 290 30.31 -12.25 -11.04
C GLY A 290 30.30 -12.65 -12.51
N PHE A 291 30.97 -13.75 -12.85
CA PHE A 291 31.00 -14.31 -14.20
C PHE A 291 29.58 -14.65 -14.71
N PHE A 292 28.78 -15.39 -13.93
CA PHE A 292 27.42 -15.78 -14.36
C PHE A 292 26.46 -14.58 -14.45
N ILE A 293 26.63 -13.56 -13.61
CA ILE A 293 25.88 -12.29 -13.74
C ILE A 293 26.21 -11.63 -15.08
N GLN A 294 27.49 -11.55 -15.44
CA GLN A 294 27.94 -11.00 -16.72
C GLN A 294 27.37 -11.77 -17.91
N GLN A 295 27.44 -13.10 -17.90
CA GLN A 295 26.89 -13.93 -18.97
C GLN A 295 25.38 -13.77 -19.13
N SER A 296 24.64 -13.67 -18.02
CA SER A 296 23.21 -13.36 -18.08
C SER A 296 22.93 -12.00 -18.73
N ALA A 297 23.74 -10.98 -18.45
CA ALA A 297 23.56 -9.66 -19.05
C ALA A 297 23.85 -9.68 -20.57
N ILE A 298 24.90 -10.39 -20.99
CA ILE A 298 25.26 -10.55 -22.41
C ILE A 298 24.12 -11.26 -23.17
N LYS A 299 23.59 -12.38 -22.64
CA LYS A 299 22.46 -13.09 -23.26
C LYS A 299 21.21 -12.23 -23.36
N ASN A 300 20.88 -11.47 -22.31
CA ASN A 300 19.73 -10.56 -22.34
C ASN A 300 19.88 -9.50 -23.43
N LYS A 301 21.05 -8.86 -23.54
CA LYS A 301 21.33 -7.86 -24.57
C LYS A 301 21.25 -8.44 -26.00
N LYS A 302 21.72 -9.68 -26.20
CA LYS A 302 21.57 -10.40 -27.49
C LYS A 302 20.09 -10.67 -27.82
N ARG A 303 19.29 -11.11 -26.84
CA ARG A 303 17.84 -11.35 -27.01
C ARG A 303 17.08 -10.07 -27.34
N GLU A 304 17.40 -8.94 -26.70
CA GLU A 304 16.77 -7.65 -26.97
C GLU A 304 17.10 -7.12 -28.38
N LYS A 305 18.37 -7.21 -28.80
CA LYS A 305 18.77 -6.87 -30.17
C LYS A 305 18.09 -7.74 -31.23
N GLY A 306 17.92 -9.03 -30.95
CA GLY A 306 17.20 -9.96 -31.83
C GLY A 306 15.71 -9.60 -31.98
N LYS A 307 15.06 -9.18 -30.88
CA LYS A 307 13.68 -8.71 -30.92
C LYS A 307 13.52 -7.42 -31.72
N MET A 308 14.39 -6.43 -31.53
CA MET A 308 14.35 -5.18 -32.31
C MET A 308 14.48 -5.41 -33.83
N LYS A 309 15.33 -6.35 -34.27
CA LYS A 309 15.45 -6.72 -35.69
C LYS A 309 14.21 -7.44 -36.26
N PHE A 310 13.41 -8.07 -35.40
CA PHE A 310 12.19 -8.77 -35.80
C PHE A 310 11.01 -7.82 -35.98
N TYR A 311 11.00 -6.69 -35.25
CA TYR A 311 10.00 -5.62 -35.39
C TYR A 311 10.35 -4.57 -36.46
N SER A 312 11.52 -4.69 -37.10
CA SER A 312 11.99 -3.78 -38.17
C SER A 312 11.98 -4.43 -39.56
N LYS A 313 11.27 -5.54 -39.72
CA LYS A 313 10.91 -6.19 -40.99
C LYS A 313 9.40 -6.21 -41.10
#